data_AF-A0A1F9AEB1-F1
#
_entry.id   AF-A0A1F9AEB1-F1
#
_cell.length_a   1.000
_cell.length_b   1.000
_cell.length_c   1.000
_cell.angle_alpha   90.00
_cell.angle_beta   90.00
_cell.angle_gamma   90.00
#
_symmetry.space_group_name_H-M   'P 1'
#
loop_
_entity.id
_entity.type
_entity.pdbx_description
1 polymer ?
#
loop_
_entity_poly.entity_id
_entity_poly.type
_entity_poly.pdbx_seq_one_letter_code
_entity_poly.pdbx_strand_id
1 'polypeptide(L)'
;MSPQAFEALLPLACAWAEEQEQLILARGVRLTEAQMADALRIGIAFSDRVRLMKTDQIPLPKHPELRSVAQETGLLSPDTVGLTVRYGIYIHSTAWGARQLVVHELVHVRQYEQLGGFDAFLRKYLGECVTIGYPHAPLEQEAHVIAAKICP
;
A
#
# COMPACT_ATOMS: atom_id res chain seq x y z
N MET A 1 8.73 17.82 -7.10
CA MET A 1 7.37 18.13 -7.56
C MET A 1 6.87 19.40 -6.89
N SER A 2 6.16 20.29 -7.57
CA SER A 2 5.58 21.49 -6.95
C SER A 2 4.31 21.15 -6.15
N PRO A 3 3.92 21.93 -5.13
CA PRO A 3 2.67 21.70 -4.40
C PRO A 3 1.44 21.68 -5.31
N GLN A 4 1.39 22.57 -6.32
CA GLN A 4 0.29 22.62 -7.28
C GLN A 4 0.20 21.33 -8.13
N ALA A 5 1.34 20.80 -8.58
CA ALA A 5 1.37 19.54 -9.32
C ALA A 5 0.93 18.36 -8.43
N PHE A 6 1.30 18.37 -7.15
CA PHE A 6 0.85 17.35 -6.20
C PHE A 6 -0.67 17.36 -6.03
N GLU A 7 -1.27 18.54 -5.81
CA GLU A 7 -2.73 18.67 -5.67
C GLU A 7 -3.48 18.26 -6.94
N ALA A 8 -2.89 18.48 -8.12
CA ALA A 8 -3.49 18.05 -9.39
C ALA A 8 -3.44 16.52 -9.59
N LEU A 9 -2.39 15.86 -9.11
CA LEU A 9 -2.19 14.41 -9.28
C LEU A 9 -2.88 13.57 -8.20
N LEU A 10 -3.10 14.11 -7.00
CA LEU A 10 -3.68 13.36 -5.89
C LEU A 10 -5.05 12.73 -6.21
N PRO A 11 -6.02 13.44 -6.84
CA PRO A 11 -7.29 12.83 -7.23
C PRO A 11 -7.13 11.67 -8.21
N LEU A 12 -6.14 11.76 -9.13
CA LEU A 12 -5.84 10.68 -10.07
C LEU A 12 -5.24 9.46 -9.36
N ALA A 13 -4.39 9.69 -8.34
CA ALA A 13 -3.85 8.63 -7.51
C ALA A 13 -4.96 7.92 -6.72
N CYS A 14 -5.91 8.68 -6.16
CA CYS A 14 -7.06 8.13 -5.45
C CYS A 14 -7.93 7.27 -6.37
N ALA A 15 -8.31 7.79 -7.54
CA ALA A 15 -9.12 7.05 -8.51
C ALA A 15 -8.44 5.76 -8.97
N TRP A 16 -7.13 5.83 -9.24
CA TRP A 16 -6.36 4.64 -9.61
C TRP A 16 -6.30 3.60 -8.47
N ALA A 17 -6.08 4.04 -7.24
CA ALA A 17 -6.03 3.16 -6.06
C ALA A 17 -7.40 2.50 -5.79
N GLU A 18 -8.49 3.23 -5.97
CA GLU A 18 -9.85 2.69 -5.86
C GLU A 18 -10.13 1.61 -6.93
N GLU A 19 -9.73 1.84 -8.19
CA GLU A 19 -9.82 0.83 -9.25
C GLU A 19 -9.03 -0.45 -8.89
N GLN A 20 -7.83 -0.29 -8.34
CA GLN A 20 -7.00 -1.44 -7.93
C GLN A 20 -7.60 -2.18 -6.73
N GLU A 21 -8.13 -1.45 -5.74
CA GLU A 21 -8.82 -2.06 -4.60
C GLU A 21 -10.00 -2.92 -5.09
N GLN A 22 -10.87 -2.38 -5.95
CA GLN A 22 -12.01 -3.13 -6.47
C GLN A 22 -11.59 -4.42 -7.19
N LEU A 23 -10.52 -4.35 -7.99
CA LEU A 23 -9.97 -5.49 -8.69
C LEU A 23 -9.48 -6.58 -7.72
N ILE A 24 -8.72 -6.19 -6.69
CA ILE A 24 -8.19 -7.11 -5.69
C ILE A 24 -9.30 -7.67 -4.80
N LEU A 25 -10.30 -6.87 -4.43
CA LEU A 25 -11.44 -7.34 -3.65
C LEU A 25 -12.27 -8.39 -4.41
N ALA A 26 -12.40 -8.24 -5.72
CA ALA A 26 -13.14 -9.17 -6.57
C ALA A 26 -12.38 -10.47 -6.88
N ARG A 27 -11.04 -10.43 -6.98
CA ARG A 27 -10.23 -11.54 -7.51
C ARG A 27 -9.20 -12.11 -6.55
N GLY A 28 -8.89 -11.39 -5.48
CA GLY A 28 -7.92 -11.77 -4.48
C GLY A 28 -8.45 -12.83 -3.51
N VAL A 29 -7.53 -13.43 -2.76
CA VAL A 29 -7.82 -14.42 -1.74
C VAL A 29 -7.93 -13.77 -0.36
N ARG A 30 -8.70 -14.39 0.54
CA ARG A 30 -8.78 -13.94 1.94
C ARG A 30 -7.44 -14.15 2.66
N LEU A 31 -7.23 -13.40 3.74
CA LEU A 31 -6.16 -13.70 4.68
C LEU A 31 -6.30 -15.12 5.22
N THR A 32 -5.17 -15.82 5.39
CA THR A 32 -5.13 -17.08 6.14
C THR A 32 -5.39 -16.81 7.62
N GLU A 33 -5.65 -17.85 8.42
CA GLU A 33 -5.84 -17.71 9.87
C GLU A 33 -4.63 -17.05 10.56
N ALA A 34 -3.40 -17.41 10.15
CA ALA A 34 -2.18 -16.80 10.67
C ALA A 34 -2.07 -15.32 10.31
N GLN A 35 -2.36 -14.96 9.05
CA GLN A 35 -2.35 -13.56 8.61
C GLN A 35 -3.46 -12.74 9.26
N MET A 36 -4.62 -13.35 9.50
CA MET A 36 -5.71 -12.73 10.25
C MET A 36 -5.31 -12.44 11.69
N ALA A 37 -4.61 -13.37 12.36
CA ALA A 37 -4.08 -13.14 13.69
C ALA A 37 -3.08 -11.97 13.73
N ASP A 38 -2.21 -11.86 12.73
CA ASP A 38 -1.31 -10.71 12.60
C ASP A 38 -2.09 -9.39 12.36
N ALA A 39 -3.10 -9.39 11.48
CA ALA A 39 -3.98 -8.24 11.23
C ALA A 39 -4.69 -7.75 12.51
N LEU A 40 -5.18 -8.67 13.34
CA LEU A 40 -5.79 -8.35 14.63
C LEU A 40 -4.78 -7.77 15.62
N ARG A 41 -3.54 -8.28 15.66
CA ARG A 41 -2.46 -7.74 16.50
C ARG A 41 -2.03 -6.33 16.08
N ILE A 42 -2.08 -6.03 14.79
CA ILE A 42 -1.83 -4.69 14.25
C ILE A 42 -2.94 -3.71 14.67
N GLY A 43 -4.17 -4.23 14.84
CA GLY A 43 -5.35 -3.46 15.22
C GLY A 43 -6.19 -3.00 14.02
N ILE A 44 -6.24 -3.80 12.96
CA ILE A 44 -7.11 -3.55 11.81
C ILE A 44 -8.56 -3.86 12.21
N ALA A 45 -9.45 -2.88 12.06
CA ALA A 45 -10.85 -2.97 12.48
C ALA A 45 -11.66 -3.89 11.56
N PHE A 46 -11.44 -3.81 10.24
CA PHE A 46 -12.18 -4.59 9.24
C PHE A 46 -11.27 -5.59 8.51
N SER A 47 -10.52 -6.39 9.27
CA SER A 47 -9.54 -7.35 8.74
C SER A 47 -10.16 -8.43 7.84
N ASP A 48 -11.44 -8.74 8.01
CA ASP A 48 -12.23 -9.67 7.18
C ASP A 48 -12.42 -9.17 5.73
N ARG A 49 -12.29 -7.87 5.50
CA ARG A 49 -12.37 -7.26 4.16
C ARG A 49 -11.08 -7.41 3.37
N VAL A 50 -9.95 -7.65 4.04
CA VAL A 50 -8.64 -7.67 3.38
C VAL A 50 -8.55 -8.80 2.36
N ARG A 51 -8.00 -8.50 1.19
CA ARG A 51 -7.71 -9.48 0.14
C ARG A 51 -6.27 -9.34 -0.35
N LEU A 52 -5.62 -10.48 -0.55
CA LEU A 52 -4.29 -10.56 -1.16
C LEU A 52 -4.43 -11.01 -2.62
N MET A 53 -3.77 -10.33 -3.55
CA MET A 53 -3.68 -10.74 -4.95
C MET A 53 -2.22 -10.97 -5.34
N LYS A 54 -1.92 -12.21 -5.71
CA LYS A 54 -0.62 -12.59 -6.28
C LYS A 54 -0.50 -12.01 -7.69
N THR A 55 0.65 -11.41 -8.02
CA THR A 55 0.93 -10.90 -9.37
C THR A 55 2.41 -11.04 -9.72
N ASP A 56 2.75 -11.16 -10.99
CA ASP A 56 4.14 -11.08 -11.48
C ASP A 56 4.57 -9.64 -11.78
N GLN A 57 3.62 -8.69 -11.74
CA GLN A 57 3.91 -7.28 -11.88
C GLN A 57 2.84 -6.46 -11.18
N ILE A 58 3.25 -5.53 -10.33
CA ILE A 58 2.33 -4.57 -9.75
C ILE A 58 1.95 -3.56 -10.84
N PRO A 59 0.64 -3.31 -11.07
CA PRO A 59 0.21 -2.44 -12.15
C PRO A 59 0.73 -1.02 -11.94
N LEU A 60 1.12 -0.35 -13.02
CA LEU A 60 1.41 1.07 -13.02
C LEU A 60 0.18 1.89 -13.42
N PRO A 61 0.04 3.13 -12.92
CA PRO A 61 -0.97 4.06 -13.41
C PRO A 61 -0.91 4.23 -14.94
N LYS A 62 -2.08 4.36 -15.58
CA LYS A 62 -2.15 4.66 -17.03
C LYS A 62 -1.87 6.13 -17.32
N HIS A 63 -2.20 7.03 -16.38
CA HIS A 63 -1.94 8.46 -16.52
C HIS A 63 -0.43 8.73 -16.56
N PRO A 64 0.12 9.32 -17.63
CA PRO A 64 1.57 9.43 -17.84
C PRO A 64 2.31 10.15 -16.71
N GLU A 65 1.79 11.29 -16.24
CA GLU A 65 2.46 12.07 -15.19
C GLU A 65 2.44 11.33 -13.84
N LEU A 66 1.33 10.67 -13.51
CA LEU A 66 1.21 9.91 -12.26
C LEU A 66 2.15 8.71 -12.29
N ARG A 67 2.27 8.05 -13.45
CA ARG A 67 3.25 6.98 -13.68
C ARG A 67 4.67 7.49 -13.50
N SER A 68 5.02 8.63 -14.12
CA SER A 68 6.37 9.22 -14.01
C SER A 68 6.73 9.49 -12.55
N VAL A 69 5.82 10.12 -11.80
CA VAL A 69 6.03 10.42 -10.37
C VAL A 69 6.18 9.13 -9.56
N ALA A 70 5.36 8.10 -9.80
CA ALA A 70 5.46 6.84 -9.09
C ALA A 70 6.80 6.11 -9.34
N GLN A 71 7.35 6.24 -10.55
CA GLN A 71 8.65 5.66 -10.91
C GLN A 71 9.82 6.48 -10.34
N GLU A 72 9.78 7.81 -10.46
CA GLU A 72 10.82 8.72 -9.97
C GLU A 72 10.96 8.69 -8.45
N THR A 73 9.85 8.51 -7.73
CA THR A 73 9.85 8.36 -6.27
C THR A 73 10.26 6.97 -5.80
N GLY A 74 10.33 5.99 -6.71
CA GLY A 74 10.58 4.59 -6.38
C GLY A 74 9.40 3.86 -5.72
N LEU A 75 8.25 4.52 -5.56
CA LEU A 75 7.05 3.94 -4.96
C LEU A 75 6.52 2.75 -5.77
N LEU A 76 6.54 2.87 -7.10
CA LEU A 76 6.21 1.79 -8.01
C LEU A 76 7.35 1.62 -9.03
N SER A 77 8.24 0.69 -8.73
CA SER A 77 9.35 0.28 -9.59
C SER A 77 9.19 -1.19 -9.99
N PRO A 78 10.01 -1.68 -10.94
CA PRO A 78 10.09 -3.11 -11.22
C PRO A 78 10.46 -3.98 -10.01
N ASP A 79 11.07 -3.39 -8.98
CA ASP A 79 11.49 -4.09 -7.76
C ASP A 79 10.45 -4.04 -6.64
N THR A 80 9.32 -3.33 -6.83
CA THR A 80 8.25 -3.27 -5.84
C THR A 80 7.61 -4.65 -5.68
N VAL A 81 7.75 -5.24 -4.50
CA VAL A 81 7.24 -6.60 -4.20
C VAL A 81 5.90 -6.61 -3.44
N GLY A 82 5.45 -5.47 -2.93
CA GLY A 82 4.18 -5.32 -2.22
C GLY A 82 3.56 -3.95 -2.50
N LEU A 83 2.23 -3.89 -2.56
CA LEU A 83 1.49 -2.63 -2.63
C LEU A 83 0.15 -2.78 -1.94
N THR A 84 -0.10 -1.92 -0.97
CA THR A 84 -1.40 -1.80 -0.31
C THR A 84 -2.25 -0.67 -0.90
N VAL A 85 -3.46 -1.03 -1.34
CA VAL A 85 -4.54 -0.12 -1.75
C VAL A 85 -5.76 -0.37 -0.87
N ARG A 86 -5.77 0.30 0.29
CA ARG A 86 -6.79 0.19 1.33
C ARG A 86 -6.98 -1.27 1.78
N TYR A 87 -8.06 -1.97 1.43
CA TYR A 87 -8.26 -3.37 1.82
C TYR A 87 -7.70 -4.37 0.80
N GLY A 88 -7.24 -3.91 -0.36
CA GLY A 88 -6.57 -4.73 -1.35
C GLY A 88 -5.05 -4.66 -1.19
N ILE A 89 -4.38 -5.81 -1.26
CA ILE A 89 -2.92 -5.89 -1.23
C ILE A 89 -2.44 -6.70 -2.44
N TYR A 90 -1.57 -6.12 -3.25
CA TYR A 90 -0.76 -6.87 -4.21
C TYR A 90 0.48 -7.43 -3.52
N ILE A 91 0.80 -8.68 -3.84
CA ILE A 91 2.08 -9.30 -3.48
C ILE A 91 2.70 -9.89 -4.73
N HIS A 92 3.94 -9.51 -5.00
CA HIS A 92 4.70 -10.06 -6.12
C HIS A 92 4.92 -11.56 -5.93
N SER A 93 4.91 -12.32 -7.02
CA SER A 93 4.90 -13.79 -6.98
C SER A 93 6.13 -14.39 -6.28
N THR A 94 7.28 -13.73 -6.40
CA THR A 94 8.54 -14.09 -5.73
C THR A 94 8.53 -13.88 -4.21
N ALA A 95 7.64 -13.01 -3.71
CA ALA A 95 7.48 -12.71 -2.29
C ALA A 95 6.17 -13.29 -1.71
N TRP A 96 5.44 -14.10 -2.48
CA TRP A 96 4.18 -14.68 -2.03
C TRP A 96 4.39 -15.59 -0.81
N GLY A 97 3.69 -15.28 0.29
CA GLY A 97 3.83 -15.98 1.56
C GLY A 97 4.93 -15.44 2.47
N ALA A 98 5.69 -14.42 2.04
CA ALA A 98 6.64 -13.73 2.90
C ALA A 98 5.90 -12.99 4.03
N ARG A 99 5.88 -13.59 5.22
CA ARG A 99 5.09 -13.11 6.36
C ARG A 99 5.42 -11.66 6.71
N GLN A 100 6.70 -11.30 6.78
CA GLN A 100 7.12 -9.93 7.14
C GLN A 100 6.61 -8.89 6.14
N LEU A 101 6.63 -9.20 4.84
CA LEU A 101 6.06 -8.34 3.80
C LEU A 101 4.55 -8.21 3.98
N VAL A 102 3.83 -9.31 4.18
CA VAL A 102 2.37 -9.25 4.40
C VAL A 102 2.02 -8.42 5.64
N VAL A 103 2.78 -8.55 6.73
CA VAL A 103 2.58 -7.74 7.94
C VAL A 103 2.87 -6.27 7.68
N HIS A 104 3.91 -5.94 6.92
CA HIS A 104 4.21 -4.58 6.47
C HIS A 104 3.02 -3.97 5.72
N GLU A 105 2.52 -4.67 4.71
CA GLU A 105 1.36 -4.23 3.93
C GLU A 105 0.09 -4.09 4.79
N LEU A 106 -0.12 -4.98 5.75
CA LEU A 106 -1.22 -4.88 6.70
C LEU A 106 -1.13 -3.62 7.59
N VAL A 107 0.06 -3.10 7.89
CA VAL A 107 0.18 -1.82 8.61
C VAL A 107 -0.38 -0.67 7.77
N HIS A 108 -0.14 -0.66 6.45
CA HIS A 108 -0.75 0.33 5.57
C HIS A 108 -2.28 0.23 5.56
N VAL A 109 -2.86 -0.98 5.63
CA VAL A 109 -4.32 -1.14 5.81
C VAL A 109 -4.80 -0.41 7.06
N ARG A 110 -4.10 -0.59 8.19
CA ARG A 110 -4.43 0.13 9.44
C ARG A 110 -4.31 1.64 9.27
N GLN A 111 -3.26 2.11 8.59
CA GLN A 111 -3.06 3.55 8.36
C GLN A 111 -4.18 4.13 7.48
N TYR A 112 -4.66 3.40 6.47
CA TYR A 112 -5.84 3.79 5.69
C TYR A 112 -7.09 3.93 6.59
N GLU A 113 -7.30 3.00 7.52
CA GLU A 113 -8.42 3.06 8.48
C GLU A 113 -8.29 4.26 9.41
N GLN A 114 -7.10 4.52 9.95
CA GLN A 114 -6.83 5.61 10.89
C GLN A 114 -6.95 6.99 10.23
N LEU A 115 -6.54 7.13 8.98
CA LEU A 115 -6.57 8.40 8.26
C LEU A 115 -7.89 8.63 7.52
N GLY A 116 -8.76 7.63 7.40
CA GLY A 116 -10.12 7.81 6.88
C GLY A 116 -10.28 7.61 5.37
N GLY A 117 -9.48 6.73 4.76
CA GLY A 117 -9.63 6.33 3.35
C GLY A 117 -8.58 6.92 2.41
N PHE A 118 -8.90 6.96 1.11
CA PHE A 118 -7.91 7.23 0.06
C PHE A 118 -7.29 8.62 0.12
N ASP A 119 -8.08 9.70 0.11
CA ASP A 119 -7.54 11.07 0.00
C ASP A 119 -6.58 11.38 1.15
N ALA A 120 -7.03 11.23 2.40
CA ALA A 120 -6.25 11.59 3.57
C ALA A 120 -5.00 10.70 3.75
N PHE A 121 -5.11 9.38 3.51
CA PHE A 121 -3.95 8.49 3.55
C PHE A 121 -2.95 8.83 2.44
N LEU A 122 -3.39 8.88 1.18
CA LEU A 122 -2.50 9.09 0.04
C LEU A 122 -1.87 10.49 0.08
N ARG A 123 -2.61 11.51 0.50
CA ARG A 123 -2.09 12.86 0.71
C ARG A 123 -0.91 12.86 1.69
N LYS A 124 -1.07 12.17 2.82
CA LYS A 124 0.00 12.08 3.84
C LYS A 124 1.15 11.20 3.36
N TYR A 125 0.88 9.99 2.90
CA TYR A 125 1.89 9.02 2.47
C TYR A 125 2.72 9.55 1.29
N LEU A 126 2.07 9.94 0.19
CA LEU A 126 2.76 10.47 -0.98
C LEU A 126 3.47 11.79 -0.66
N GLY A 127 2.86 12.64 0.17
CA GLY A 127 3.49 13.88 0.65
C GLY A 127 4.80 13.61 1.41
N GLU A 128 4.79 12.65 2.34
CA GLU A 128 5.98 12.21 3.07
C GLU A 128 7.03 11.61 2.13
N CYS A 129 6.64 10.72 1.21
CA CYS A 129 7.57 10.12 0.25
C CYS A 129 8.23 11.15 -0.67
N VAL A 130 7.49 12.19 -1.09
CA VAL A 130 8.02 13.25 -1.96
C VAL A 130 8.92 14.23 -1.21
N THR A 131 8.64 14.50 0.06
CA THR A 131 9.35 15.54 0.85
C THR A 131 10.51 15.00 1.67
N ILE A 132 10.38 13.79 2.23
CA ILE A 132 11.37 13.14 3.10
C ILE A 132 12.14 12.06 2.32
N GLY A 133 11.49 11.42 1.34
CA GLY A 133 12.07 10.37 0.52
C GLY A 133 11.62 8.97 0.94
N TYR A 134 11.52 8.09 -0.04
CA TYR A 134 11.26 6.66 0.17
C TYR A 134 12.60 5.89 0.29
N PRO A 135 12.75 4.92 1.22
CA PRO A 135 11.74 4.40 2.17
C PRO A 135 11.75 5.11 3.53
N HIS A 136 12.40 6.27 3.68
CA HIS A 136 12.58 6.97 4.97
C HIS A 136 11.33 7.72 5.47
N ALA A 137 10.25 7.74 4.68
CA ALA A 137 8.98 8.37 5.03
C ALA A 137 8.41 7.83 6.35
N PRO A 138 7.87 8.68 7.26
CA PRO A 138 7.36 8.26 8.57
C PRO A 138 6.35 7.10 8.53
N LEU A 139 5.35 7.14 7.63
CA LEU A 139 4.39 6.04 7.52
C LEU A 139 5.03 4.71 7.05
N GLU A 140 6.06 4.79 6.19
CA GLU A 140 6.82 3.64 5.73
C GLU A 140 7.68 3.05 6.85
N GLN A 141 8.33 3.92 7.63
CA GLN A 141 9.13 3.51 8.79
C GLN A 141 8.26 2.90 9.89
N GLU A 142 7.04 3.40 10.12
CA GLU A 142 6.08 2.76 11.02
C GLU A 142 5.78 1.32 10.59
N ALA A 143 5.52 1.09 9.30
CA ALA A 143 5.25 -0.23 8.75
C ALA A 143 6.43 -1.19 8.96
N HIS A 144 7.66 -0.75 8.69
CA HIS A 144 8.87 -1.53 8.97
C HIS A 144 9.03 -1.89 10.46
N VAL A 145 8.86 -0.92 11.35
CA VAL A 145 9.03 -1.11 12.81
C VAL A 145 7.99 -2.09 13.36
N ILE A 146 6.72 -1.94 12.96
CA ILE A 146 5.66 -2.84 13.41
C ILE A 146 5.86 -4.24 12.82
N ALA A 147 6.24 -4.35 11.54
CA ALA A 147 6.51 -5.63 10.91
C ALA A 147 7.64 -6.39 11.61
N ALA A 148 8.76 -5.73 11.92
CA ALA A 148 9.86 -6.33 12.68
C ALA A 148 9.43 -6.76 14.09
N LYS A 149 8.54 -6.00 14.75
CA LYS A 149 8.02 -6.35 16.08
C LYS A 149 7.09 -7.57 16.08
N ILE A 150 6.28 -7.74 15.03
CA ILE A 150 5.30 -8.83 14.91
C ILE A 150 5.93 -10.13 14.36
N CYS A 151 6.99 -9.97 13.55
CA CYS A 151 7.78 -11.03 12.96
C CYS A 151 9.21 -11.05 13.55
N PRO A 152 9.38 -11.42 14.83
CA PRO A 152 10.69 -11.54 15.45
C PRO A 152 11.48 -12.73 14.90
#